data_AF-A0A7C6FUC9-F1
#
_entry.id   AF-A0A7C6FUC9-F1
#
_cell.length_a   1.000
_cell.length_b   1.000
_cell.length_c   1.000
_cell.angle_alpha   90.00
_cell.angle_beta   90.00
_cell.angle_gamma   90.00
#
_symmetry.space_group_name_H-M   'P 1'
#
loop_
_entity.id
_entity.type
_entity.pdbx_description
1 polymer ?
#
loop_
_entity_poly.entity_id
_entity_poly.type
_entity_poly.pdbx_seq_one_letter_code
_entity_poly.pdbx_strand_id
1 'polypeptide(L)' 'MPINQIETQLEAITTTIAYLEKQESCDPEMLEKLKIERERLLRELNVHQI' A
#
# COMPACT_ATOMS: atom_id res chain seq x y z
N MET A 1 18.10 -14.02 3.58
CA MET A 1 16.67 -14.36 3.50
C MET A 1 16.16 -13.86 2.16
N PRO A 2 15.30 -14.59 1.43
CA PRO A 2 14.68 -14.03 0.24
C PRO A 2 13.85 -12.84 0.68
N ILE A 3 14.17 -11.66 0.15
CA ILE A 3 13.36 -10.47 0.36
C ILE A 3 12.02 -10.77 -0.31
N ASN A 4 10.96 -10.89 0.48
CA ASN A 4 9.62 -11.05 -0.07
C ASN A 4 9.26 -9.72 -0.74
N GLN A 5 9.45 -9.65 -2.05
CA GLN A 5 9.31 -8.41 -2.83
C GLN A 5 7.93 -7.78 -2.64
N ILE A 6 6.91 -8.62 -2.40
CA ILE A 6 5.53 -8.18 -2.19
C ILE A 6 5.37 -7.53 -0.81
N GLU A 7 6.03 -8.02 0.23
CA GLU A 7 6.05 -7.38 1.56
C GLU A 7 6.74 -6.02 1.50
N THR A 8 7.89 -5.92 0.82
CA THR A 8 8.60 -4.65 0.63
C THR A 8 7.75 -3.64 -0.15
N GLN A 9 7.02 -4.09 -1.18
CA GLN A 9 6.08 -3.23 -1.91
C GLN A 9 4.91 -2.78 -1.03
N LEU A 10 4.35 -3.67 -0.22
CA LEU A 10 3.26 -3.34 0.69
C LEU A 10 3.69 -2.29 1.73
N GLU A 11 4.90 -2.43 2.29
CA GLU A 11 5.48 -1.48 3.24
C GLU A 11 5.72 -0.12 2.60
N ALA A 12 6.26 -0.09 1.38
CA ALA A 12 6.48 1.14 0.62
C ALA A 12 5.17 1.88 0.33
N ILE A 13 4.12 1.18 -0.13
CA ILE A 13 2.81 1.78 -0.40
C ILE A 13 2.17 2.29 0.90
N THR A 14 2.21 1.50 1.97
CA THR A 14 1.64 1.91 3.27
C THR A 14 2.31 3.17 3.81
N THR A 15 3.64 3.24 3.71
CA THR A 15 4.42 4.41 4.14
C THR A 15 4.11 5.63 3.27
N THR A 16 3.97 5.43 1.95
CA THR A 16 3.64 6.49 1.00
C THR A 16 2.24 7.05 1.26
N ILE A 17 1.24 6.19 1.51
CA ILE A 17 -0.11 6.61 1.90
C ILE A 17 -0.05 7.45 3.18
N ALA A 18 0.65 6.98 4.23
CA ALA A 18 0.74 7.71 5.49
C ALA A 18 1.46 9.07 5.35
N TYR A 19 2.47 9.14 4.48
CA TYR A 19 3.15 10.39 4.15
C TYR A 19 2.21 11.36 3.41
N LEU A 20 1.46 10.85 2.44
CA LEU A 20 0.51 11.61 1.65
C LEU A 20 -0.69 12.08 2.48
N GLU A 21 -1.25 11.25 3.36
CA GLU A 21 -2.34 11.63 4.28
C GLU A 21 -1.90 12.72 5.27
N LYS A 22 -0.61 12.79 5.61
CA LYS A 22 -0.04 13.88 6.42
C LYS A 22 0.17 15.17 5.63
N GLN A 23 0.22 15.13 4.30
CA GLN A 23 0.26 16.33 3.49
C GLN A 23 -1.16 16.85 3.28
N GLU A 24 -1.43 18.09 3.70
CA GLU A 24 -2.73 18.76 3.52
C GLU A 24 -3.14 18.97 2.05
N SER A 25 -2.22 18.68 1.11
CA SER A 25 -2.37 18.81 -0.34
C SER A 25 -2.27 17.46 -1.06
N CYS A 26 -2.90 16.41 -0.52
CA CYS A 26 -2.95 15.14 -1.23
C CYS A 26 -4.14 15.08 -2.20
N ASP A 27 -3.87 14.66 -3.43
CA ASP A 27 -4.90 14.35 -4.41
C ASP A 27 -5.67 13.09 -3.96
N PRO A 28 -6.97 13.20 -3.65
CA PRO A 28 -7.78 12.06 -3.23
C PRO A 28 -7.81 10.93 -4.26
N GLU A 29 -7.71 11.24 -5.57
CA GLU A 29 -7.69 10.22 -6.62
C GLU A 29 -6.40 9.39 -6.58
N MET A 30 -5.28 10.03 -6.28
CA MET A 30 -3.99 9.35 -6.11
C MET A 30 -3.98 8.47 -4.85
N LEU A 31 -4.58 8.97 -3.77
CA LEU A 31 -4.76 8.24 -2.51
C LEU A 31 -5.62 6.97 -2.70
N GLU A 32 -6.68 7.07 -3.49
CA GLU A 32 -7.56 5.95 -3.80
C GLU A 32 -6.85 4.88 -4.65
N LYS A 33 -6.10 5.29 -5.68
CA LYS A 33 -5.26 4.37 -6.47
C LYS A 33 -4.26 3.60 -5.60
N LEU A 34 -3.58 4.29 -4.68
CA LEU A 34 -2.64 3.66 -3.75
C LEU A 34 -3.33 2.67 -2.79
N LYS A 35 -4.56 2.98 -2.34
CA LYS A 35 -5.36 2.08 -1.50
C LYS A 35 -5.80 0.82 -2.26
N ILE A 36 -6.20 0.95 -3.53
CA ILE A 36 -6.53 -0.18 -4.41
C ILE A 36 -5.30 -1.07 -4.62
N GLU A 37 -4.13 -0.48 -4.86
CA GLU A 37 -2.90 -1.24 -5.08
C GLU A 37 -2.45 -1.96 -3.79
N ARG A 38 -2.59 -1.31 -2.62
CA ARG A 38 -2.39 -1.95 -1.31
C ARG A 38 -3.31 -3.17 -1.13
N GLU A 39 -4.60 -3.04 -1.44
CA GLU A 39 -5.53 -4.17 -1.34
C GLU A 39 -5.16 -5.32 -2.28
N ARG A 40 -4.73 -4.99 -3.51
CA ARG A 40 -4.26 -6.00 -4.45
C ARG A 40 -3.04 -6.75 -3.91
N LEU A 41 -2.04 -6.04 -3.38
CA LEU A 41 -0.87 -6.68 -2.76
C LEU A 41 -1.24 -7.51 -1.53
N LEU A 42 -2.21 -7.06 -0.72
CA LEU A 42 -2.73 -7.84 0.42
C LEU A 42 -3.42 -9.14 -0.01
N ARG A 43 -4.16 -9.11 -1.14
CA ARG A 43 -4.76 -10.31 -1.74
C ARG A 43 -3.69 -11.24 -2.31
N GLU A 44 -2.67 -10.69 -2.98
CA GLU A 44 -1.54 -11.48 -3.53
C GLU A 44 -0.71 -12.13 -2.42
N LEU A 45 -0.52 -11.45 -1.30
CA LEU A 45 0.11 -12.00 -0.09
C LEU A 45 -0.79 -13.03 0.64
N ASN A 46 -2.03 -13.25 0.20
CA ASN A 46 -2.99 -14.18 0.80
C ASN A 46 -3.25 -13.91 2.30
N VAL A 47 -2.99 -12.68 2.77
CA VAL A 47 -3.15 -12.29 4.19
C VAL A 47 -4.62 -12.00 4.54
N HIS A 48 -5.51 -11.99 3.54
CA HIS A 48 -6.97 -11.93 3.69
C HIS A 48 -7.63 -13.32 3.69
N GLN A 49 -7.02 -14.28 4.40
CA GLN A 49 -7.70 -15.50 4.82
C GLN A 49 -8.02 -15.45 6.32
N ILE A 50 -8.87 -14.50 6.75
CA ILE A 50 -9.61 -14.59 8.02
C ILE A 50 -11.00 -13.99 7.81
#